data_AF-A0A0G1FSH0-F1
#
_entry.id   AF-A0A0G1FSH0-F1
#
_cell.length_a   1.000
_cell.length_b   1.000
_cell.length_c   1.000
_cell.angle_alpha   90.00
_cell.angle_beta   90.00
_cell.angle_gamma   90.00
#
_symmetry.space_group_name_H-M   'P 1'
#
loop_
_entity.id
_entity.type
_entity.pdbx_description
1 polymer ?
#
loop_
_entity_poly.entity_id
_entity_poly.type
_entity_poly.pdbx_seq_one_letter_code
_entity_poly.pdbx_strand_id
1 'polypeptide(L)'
;MLHEQVKNGVKEAMLAKDAGLLKARRNILAAFTNELVAQKRKPIESLSDEEALKVIERMVKKAKKAIEMFKQGGRADLVAEEEAEIKIFESYLSR
;
A
#
# COMPACT_ATOMS: atom_id res chain seq x y z
N MET A 1 -11.80 -10.36 5.59
CA MET A 1 -10.41 -10.08 5.99
C MET A 1 -9.73 -9.25 4.92
N LEU A 2 -9.34 -8.04 5.27
CA LEU A 2 -8.70 -7.03 4.43
C LEU A 2 -7.38 -7.52 3.81
N HIS A 3 -6.56 -8.26 4.58
CA HIS A 3 -5.33 -8.85 4.06
C HIS A 3 -5.58 -9.70 2.81
N GLU A 4 -6.56 -10.62 2.87
CA GLU A 4 -6.90 -11.49 1.75
C GLU A 4 -7.55 -10.70 0.60
N GLN A 5 -8.32 -9.64 0.89
CA GLN A 5 -8.86 -8.76 -0.16
C GLN A 5 -7.74 -8.08 -0.96
N VAL A 6 -6.72 -7.54 -0.29
CA VAL A 6 -5.56 -6.94 -0.98
C VAL A 6 -4.82 -8.00 -1.80
N LYS A 7 -4.61 -9.19 -1.21
CA LYS A 7 -3.94 -10.31 -1.88
C LYS A 7 -4.65 -10.76 -3.14
N ASN A 8 -5.95 -10.98 -3.07
CA ASN A 8 -6.78 -11.34 -4.23
C ASN A 8 -6.81 -10.21 -5.26
N GLY A 9 -6.81 -8.96 -4.80
CA GLY A 9 -6.74 -7.80 -5.65
C GLY A 9 -5.49 -7.73 -6.54
N VAL A 10 -4.35 -8.32 -6.13
CA VAL A 10 -3.16 -8.39 -7.00
C VAL A 10 -3.47 -9.14 -8.29
N LYS A 11 -4.23 -10.24 -8.19
CA LYS A 11 -4.63 -11.03 -9.36
C LYS A 11 -5.56 -10.25 -10.28
N GLU A 12 -6.53 -9.53 -9.71
CA GLU A 12 -7.45 -8.67 -10.47
C GLU A 12 -6.71 -7.59 -11.24
N ALA A 13 -5.78 -6.89 -10.59
CA ALA A 13 -4.98 -5.83 -11.22
C ALA A 13 -4.10 -6.39 -12.35
N MET A 14 -3.55 -7.59 -12.16
CA MET A 14 -2.78 -8.29 -13.18
C MET A 14 -3.64 -8.65 -14.40
N LEU A 15 -4.86 -9.15 -14.20
CA LEU A 15 -5.79 -9.48 -15.28
C LEU A 15 -6.28 -8.22 -16.01
N ALA A 16 -6.52 -7.13 -15.28
CA ALA A 16 -6.88 -5.83 -15.83
C ALA A 16 -5.72 -5.12 -16.56
N LYS A 17 -4.49 -5.66 -16.47
CA LYS A 17 -3.25 -5.04 -16.97
C LYS A 17 -3.03 -3.61 -16.44
N ASP A 18 -3.53 -3.33 -15.25
CA ASP A 18 -3.34 -2.05 -14.58
C ASP A 18 -2.06 -2.09 -13.76
N ALA A 19 -0.98 -1.56 -14.34
CA ALA A 19 0.33 -1.54 -13.70
C ALA A 19 0.36 -0.71 -12.40
N GLY A 20 -0.43 0.36 -12.32
CA GLY A 20 -0.51 1.23 -11.15
C GLY A 20 -1.18 0.53 -9.98
N LEU A 21 -2.37 -0.04 -10.21
CA LEU A 21 -3.07 -0.86 -9.21
C LEU A 21 -2.24 -2.08 -8.79
N LEU A 22 -1.57 -2.72 -9.74
CA LEU A 22 -0.73 -3.88 -9.46
C LEU A 22 0.44 -3.53 -8.55
N LYS A 23 1.14 -2.43 -8.83
CA LYS A 23 2.26 -1.94 -8.02
C LYS A 23 1.79 -1.58 -6.61
N ALA A 24 0.74 -0.77 -6.49
CA ALA A 24 0.22 -0.33 -5.19
C ALA A 24 -0.22 -1.52 -4.32
N ARG A 25 -1.00 -2.46 -4.87
CA ARG A 25 -1.45 -3.65 -4.12
C ARG A 25 -0.29 -4.54 -3.67
N ARG A 26 0.75 -4.69 -4.50
CA ARG A 26 1.98 -5.41 -4.11
C ARG A 26 2.75 -4.71 -3.01
N ASN A 27 2.84 -3.38 -3.06
CA ASN A 27 3.48 -2.59 -2.01
C ASN A 27 2.74 -2.72 -0.66
N ILE A 28 1.40 -2.74 -0.67
CA ILE A 28 0.61 -3.01 0.54
C ILE A 28 0.92 -4.41 1.10
N LEU A 29 0.94 -5.45 0.25
CA LEU A 29 1.28 -6.81 0.70
C LEU A 29 2.68 -6.88 1.31
N ALA A 30 3.67 -6.25 0.67
CA ALA A 30 5.02 -6.19 1.22
C ALA A 30 5.04 -5.52 2.60
N ALA A 31 4.27 -4.45 2.78
CA ALA A 31 4.14 -3.79 4.07
C ALA A 31 3.46 -4.68 5.12
N PHE A 32 2.45 -5.47 4.76
CA PHE A 32 1.83 -6.46 5.65
C PHE A 32 2.83 -7.54 6.07
N THR A 33 3.62 -8.06 5.13
CA THR A 33 4.67 -9.04 5.44
C THR A 33 5.71 -8.44 6.38
N ASN A 34 6.14 -7.20 6.15
CA ASN A 34 7.08 -6.51 7.04
C ASN A 34 6.50 -6.32 8.45
N GLU A 35 5.21 -6.01 8.56
CA GLU A 35 4.53 -5.91 9.86
C GLU A 35 4.51 -7.25 10.59
N LEU A 36 4.18 -8.34 9.91
CA LEU A 36 4.20 -9.69 10.50
C LEU A 36 5.61 -10.04 11.02
N VAL A 37 6.64 -9.76 10.22
CA VAL A 37 8.04 -9.98 10.63
C VAL A 37 8.40 -9.13 11.84
N ALA A 38 7.99 -7.86 11.87
CA ALA A 38 8.21 -6.97 13.01
C ALA A 38 7.51 -7.46 14.29
N GLN A 39 6.34 -8.09 14.15
CA GLN A 39 5.61 -8.76 15.23
C GLN A 39 6.15 -10.16 15.57
N LYS A 40 7.24 -10.60 14.94
CA LYS A 40 7.83 -11.95 15.08
C LYS A 40 6.89 -13.09 14.68
N ARG A 41 5.94 -12.80 13.78
CA ARG A 41 5.02 -13.76 13.16
C ARG A 41 5.58 -14.25 11.83
N LYS A 42 5.10 -15.40 11.34
CA LYS A 42 5.56 -15.94 10.06
C LYS A 42 5.03 -15.10 8.89
N PRO A 43 5.81 -14.84 7.83
CA PRO A 43 5.38 -14.11 6.62
C PRO A 43 4.15 -14.68 5.91
N ILE A 44 3.81 -15.95 6.17
CA ILE A 44 2.65 -16.65 5.59
C ILE A 44 1.35 -16.43 6.37
N GLU A 45 1.44 -15.87 7.58
CA GLU A 45 0.26 -15.55 8.38
C GLU A 45 -0.45 -14.31 7.80
N SER A 46 -1.66 -14.05 8.29
CA SER A 46 -2.45 -12.87 7.92
C SER A 46 -2.56 -11.90 9.09
N LEU A 47 -2.56 -10.61 8.77
CA LEU A 47 -2.93 -9.56 9.71
C LEU A 47 -4.44 -9.57 9.94
N SER A 48 -4.88 -9.17 11.13
CA SER A 48 -6.28 -8.80 11.35
C SER A 48 -6.63 -7.54 10.54
N ASP A 49 -7.92 -7.27 10.38
CA ASP A 49 -8.37 -6.09 9.62
C ASP A 49 -7.91 -4.79 10.29
N GLU A 50 -7.92 -4.74 11.62
CA GLU A 50 -7.42 -3.60 12.40
C GLU A 50 -5.91 -3.39 12.23
N GLU A 51 -5.12 -4.47 12.23
CA GLU A 51 -3.68 -4.40 12.00
C GLU A 51 -3.37 -3.94 10.56
N ALA A 52 -4.08 -4.49 9.59
CA ALA A 52 -3.94 -4.13 8.18
C ALA A 52 -4.27 -2.64 7.94
N LEU A 53 -5.36 -2.13 8.52
CA LEU A 53 -5.72 -0.71 8.44
C LEU A 53 -4.64 0.18 9.04
N LYS A 54 -4.08 -0.17 10.21
CA LYS A 54 -2.96 0.58 10.83
C LYS A 54 -1.71 0.58 9.97
N VAL A 55 -1.41 -0.50 9.24
CA VAL A 55 -0.30 -0.53 8.28
C VAL A 55 -0.57 0.42 7.12
N ILE A 56 -1.75 0.34 6.49
CA ILE A 56 -2.12 1.20 5.36
C ILE A 56 -2.10 2.68 5.76
N GLU A 57 -2.62 3.04 6.93
CA GLU A 57 -2.59 4.42 7.44
C GLU A 57 -1.15 4.95 7.58
N ARG A 58 -0.22 4.12 8.08
CA ARG A 58 1.21 4.47 8.14
C ARG A 58 1.82 4.62 6.75
N MET A 59 1.41 3.80 5.77
CA MET A 59 1.87 3.94 4.39
C MET A 59 1.42 5.27 3.78
N VAL A 60 0.15 5.65 3.94
CA VAL A 60 -0.37 6.95 3.49
C VAL A 60 0.42 8.11 4.11
N LYS A 61 0.68 8.05 5.42
CA LYS A 61 1.47 9.08 6.11
C LYS A 61 2.90 9.17 5.58
N LYS A 62 3.53 8.04 5.25
CA LYS A 62 4.89 8.02 4.66
C LYS A 62 4.91 8.59 3.24
N ALA A 63 3.96 8.19 2.40
CA ALA A 63 3.82 8.69 1.03
C ALA A 63 3.57 10.21 1.00
N LYS A 64 2.71 10.74 1.89
CA LYS A 64 2.49 12.19 2.02
C LYS A 64 3.78 12.94 2.38
N LYS A 65 4.64 12.37 3.22
CA LYS A 65 5.96 12.96 3.52
C LYS A 65 6.92 12.89 2.32
N ALA A 66 6.90 11.79 1.57
CA ALA A 66 7.72 11.63 0.36
C ALA A 66 7.34 12.66 -0.72
N ILE A 67 6.03 12.90 -0.91
CA ILE A 67 5.52 13.94 -1.83
C ILE A 67 6.11 15.31 -1.49
N GLU A 68 6.09 15.71 -0.23
CA GLU A 68 6.61 17.01 0.17
C GLU A 68 8.12 17.12 -0.10
N MET A 69 8.88 16.04 0.13
CA MET A 69 10.30 15.97 -0.23
C MET A 69 10.54 16.05 -1.75
N PHE A 70 9.74 15.34 -2.55
CA PHE A 70 9.84 15.37 -4.01
C PHE A 70 9.45 16.73 -4.61
N LYS A 71 8.43 17.39 -4.04
CA LYS A 71 8.08 18.78 -4.40
C LYS A 71 9.24 19.73 -4.15
N GLN A 72 9.88 19.64 -2.97
CA GLN A 72 11.05 20.46 -2.64
C GLN A 72 12.24 20.19 -3.58
N GLY A 73 12.40 18.94 -4.02
CA GLY A 73 13.43 18.53 -4.98
C GLY A 73 13.08 18.77 -6.45
N GLY A 74 11.93 19.37 -6.78
CA GLY A 74 11.51 19.62 -8.17
C GLY A 74 11.16 18.35 -8.97
N ARG A 75 10.90 17.22 -8.30
CA ARG A 75 10.61 15.92 -8.93
C ARG A 75 9.11 15.69 -9.10
N ALA A 76 8.49 16.47 -9.99
CA ALA A 76 7.05 16.41 -10.25
C ALA A 76 6.58 15.04 -10.77
N ASP A 77 7.45 14.29 -11.45
CA ASP A 77 7.22 12.92 -11.88
C ASP A 77 6.94 11.97 -10.70
N LEU A 78 7.76 12.07 -9.64
CA LEU A 78 7.62 11.26 -8.45
C LEU A 78 6.44 11.70 -7.59
N VAL A 79 6.12 12.99 -7.57
CA VAL A 79 4.91 13.50 -6.90
C VAL A 79 3.65 12.88 -7.50
N ALA A 80 3.53 12.88 -8.83
CA ALA A 80 2.38 12.30 -9.50
C ALA A 80 2.25 10.79 -9.25
N GLU A 81 3.38 10.06 -9.19
CA GLU A 81 3.40 8.64 -8.87
C GLU A 81 2.89 8.36 -7.44
N GLU A 82 3.42 9.07 -6.45
CA GLU A 82 3.00 8.92 -5.05
C GLU A 82 1.53 9.32 -4.83
N GLU A 83 1.06 10.38 -5.49
CA GLU A 83 -0.35 10.80 -5.40
C GLU A 83 -1.30 9.74 -6.00
N ALA A 84 -0.90 9.09 -7.09
CA ALA A 84 -1.67 7.99 -7.67
C ALA A 84 -1.73 6.79 -6.70
N GLU A 85 -0.61 6.48 -6.05
CA GLU A 85 -0.53 5.36 -5.11
C GLU A 85 -1.33 5.62 -3.81
N ILE A 86 -1.28 6.85 -3.28
CA ILE A 86 -2.08 7.25 -2.11
C ILE A 86 -3.57 7.06 -2.35
N LYS A 87 -4.09 7.42 -3.52
CA LYS A 87 -5.52 7.25 -3.84
C LYS A 87 -5.95 5.78 -3.70
N ILE A 88 -5.08 4.86 -4.08
CA ILE A 88 -5.33 3.42 -3.96
C ILE A 88 -5.30 3.00 -2.49
N PHE A 89 -4.32 3.48 -1.72
CA PHE A 89 -4.23 3.19 -0.28
C PHE A 89 -5.46 3.71 0.48
N GLU A 90 -5.87 4.96 0.22
CA GLU A 90 -7.01 5.59 0.86
C GLU A 90 -8.33 4.89 0.53
N SER A 91 -8.44 4.23 -0.63
CA SER A 91 -9.62 3.41 -0.98
C SER A 91 -9.88 2.22 -0.03
N TYR A 92 -8.85 1.78 0.71
CA TYR A 92 -8.97 0.74 1.73
C TYR A 92 -9.25 1.29 3.14
N LEU A 93 -9.07 2.59 3.36
CA LEU A 93 -9.31 3.25 4.65
C LEU A 93 -10.71 3.84 4.77
N SER A 94 -11.36 4.14 3.64
CA SER A 94 -12.70 4.72 3.56
C SER A 94 -13.84 3.69 3.54
N ARG A 95 -13.55 2.43 3.89
CA ARG A 95 -14.48 1.31 3.95
C ARG A 95 -14.72 0.82 5.36
#